data_AF-A0A0C9SSW5-F1
#
_entry.id   AF-A0A0C9SSW5-F1
#
_cell.length_a   1.000
_cell.length_b   1.000
_cell.length_c   1.000
_cell.angle_alpha   90.00
_cell.angle_beta   90.00
_cell.angle_gamma   90.00
#
_symmetry.space_group_name_H-M   'P 1'
#
loop_
_entity.id
_entity.type
_entity.pdbx_description
1 polymer ?
#
loop_
_entity_poly.entity_id
_entity_poly.type
_entity_poly.pdbx_seq_one_letter_code
_entity_poly.pdbx_strand_id
1 'polypeptide(L)' 'FSPGSLVLVRNSRVKKELNRKTKPQYTGPMVVLRRTTGGSYLLAKLDGSVSKLRFAAFRLLPYHPR' A
#
# COMPACT_ATOMS: atom_id res chain seq x y z
N PHE A 1 6.60 -7.49 -5.39
CA PHE A 1 6.05 -8.28 -4.28
C PHE A 1 5.28 -9.45 -4.84
N SER A 2 5.44 -10.63 -4.27
CA SER A 2 4.64 -11.80 -4.64
C SER A 2 3.22 -11.67 -4.07
N PRO A 3 2.22 -12.34 -4.66
CA PRO A 3 0.95 -12.56 -4.00
C PRO A 3 1.15 -13.12 -2.58
N GLY A 4 0.34 -12.66 -1.62
CA GLY A 4 0.43 -13.03 -0.20
C GLY A 4 1.42 -12.20 0.61
N SER A 5 2.31 -11.41 -0.01
CA SER A 5 3.21 -10.53 0.75
C SER A 5 2.46 -9.42 1.48
N LEU A 6 2.89 -9.13 2.71
CA LEU A 6 2.46 -7.93 3.44
C LEU A 6 3.28 -6.72 3.01
N VAL A 7 2.58 -5.62 2.71
CA VAL A 7 3.16 -4.36 2.26
C VAL A 7 2.54 -3.18 2.98
N LEU A 8 3.32 -2.13 3.17
CA LEU A 8 2.86 -0.81 3.55
C LEU A 8 2.63 0.03 2.31
N VAL A 9 1.59 0.86 2.32
CA VAL A 9 1.26 1.73 1.20
C VAL A 9 1.54 3.18 1.56
N ARG A 10 2.43 3.82 0.81
CA ARG A 10 2.71 5.25 0.95
C ARG A 10 1.54 6.09 0.47
N ASN A 11 1.11 7.02 1.32
CA ASN A 11 0.13 8.04 0.97
C ASN A 11 0.82 9.23 0.32
N SER A 12 0.87 9.25 -1.02
CA SER A 12 1.52 10.30 -1.79
C SER A 12 0.85 11.67 -1.64
N ARG A 13 -0.46 11.71 -1.36
CA ARG A 13 -1.21 12.95 -1.17
C ARG A 13 -0.75 13.67 0.09
N VAL A 14 -0.65 12.93 1.20
CA VAL A 14 -0.20 13.46 2.50
C VAL A 14 1.20 14.07 2.41
N LYS A 15 2.11 13.49 1.61
CA LYS A 15 3.48 13.99 1.48
C LYS A 15 3.56 15.46 1.01
N LYS A 16 2.57 15.92 0.22
CA LYS A 16 2.50 17.27 -0.35
C LYS A 16 1.68 18.27 0.48
N GLU A 17 1.01 17.83 1.54
CA GLU A 17 0.18 18.71 2.37
C GLU A 17 1.01 19.47 3.42
N LEU A 18 0.57 20.70 3.75
CA LEU A 18 1.23 21.55 4.75
C LEU A 18 1.21 20.92 6.15
N ASN A 19 0.16 20.16 6.46
CA ASN A 19 -0.02 19.45 7.72
C ASN A 19 0.47 17.99 7.70
N ARG A 20 1.39 17.61 6.79
CA ARG A 20 1.83 16.21 6.65
C ARG A 20 2.40 15.60 7.93
N LYS A 21 3.02 16.42 8.79
CA LYS A 21 3.71 15.94 10.01
C LYS A 21 2.73 15.27 10.98
N THR A 22 1.48 15.71 10.97
CA THR A 22 0.43 15.22 11.87
C THR A 22 -0.39 14.07 11.29
N LYS A 23 -0.12 13.69 10.02
CA LYS A 23 -0.92 12.68 9.29
C LYS A 23 -0.15 11.38 9.11
N PRO A 24 -0.83 10.22 9.11
CA PRO A 24 -0.19 8.94 8.84
C PRO A 24 0.37 8.90 7.41
N GLN A 25 1.68 8.69 7.29
CA GLN A 25 2.39 8.65 6.00
C GLN A 25 2.17 7.34 5.23
N TYR A 26 1.86 6.27 5.96
CA TYR A 26 1.63 4.94 5.43
C TYR A 26 0.25 4.47 5.84
N THR A 27 -0.48 3.91 4.88
CA THR A 27 -1.62 3.05 5.17
C THR A 27 -1.05 1.71 5.63
N GLY A 28 -1.67 1.15 6.69
CA GLY A 28 -1.20 -0.04 7.40
C GLY A 28 -0.98 -1.28 6.52
N PRO A 29 -0.63 -2.42 7.14
CA PRO A 29 -0.29 -3.63 6.41
C PRO A 29 -1.45 -4.07 5.50
N MET A 30 -1.13 -4.25 4.22
CA MET A 30 -2.03 -4.76 3.20
C MET A 30 -1.41 -6.00 2.55
N VAL A 31 -2.25 -6.95 2.16
CA VAL A 31 -1.85 -8.18 1.46
C VAL A 31 -1.84 -7.92 -0.03
N VAL A 32 -0.77 -8.31 -0.71
CA VAL A 32 -0.70 -8.28 -2.18
C VAL A 32 -1.55 -9.41 -2.75
N LEU A 33 -2.57 -9.09 -3.55
CA LEU A 33 -3.37 -10.09 -4.25
C LEU A 33 -2.70 -10.50 -5.56
N ARG A 34 -2.40 -9.52 -6.41
CA ARG A 34 -1.75 -9.76 -7.71
C ARG A 34 -1.12 -8.50 -8.27
N ARG A 35 -0.16 -8.70 -9.18
CA ARG A 35 0.38 -7.65 -10.04
C ARG A 35 -0.38 -7.64 -11.37
N THR A 36 -0.81 -6.47 -11.80
CA THR A 36 -1.41 -6.25 -13.12
C THR A 36 -0.32 -6.15 -14.19
N THR A 37 -0.68 -6.39 -15.45
CA THR A 37 0.22 -6.26 -16.61
C THR A 37 0.88 -4.88 -16.68
N GLY A 38 0.18 -3.82 -16.30
CA GLY A 38 0.72 -2.45 -16.19
C GLY A 38 1.60 -2.18 -14.97
N GLY A 39 2.06 -3.21 -14.27
CA GLY A 39 3.01 -3.08 -13.14
C GLY A 39 2.41 -2.56 -11.83
N SER A 40 1.11 -2.26 -11.79
CA SER A 40 0.40 -1.87 -10.57
C SER A 40 -0.09 -3.08 -9.79
N TYR A 41 -0.32 -2.92 -8.50
CA TYR A 41 -0.72 -3.97 -7.57
C TYR A 41 -2.16 -3.80 -7.12
N LEU A 42 -2.86 -4.93 -7.01
CA LEU A 42 -4.12 -5.05 -6.30
C LEU A 42 -3.82 -5.51 -4.88
N LEU A 43 -4.40 -4.84 -3.90
CA LEU A 43 -4.16 -5.11 -2.48
C LEU A 43 -5.47 -5.38 -1.75
N ALA A 44 -5.40 -6.19 -0.70
CA ALA A 44 -6.46 -6.36 0.29
C ALA A 44 -5.99 -5.84 1.65
N LYS A 45 -6.92 -5.37 2.47
CA LYS A 45 -6.66 -5.19 3.89
C LYS A 45 -6.64 -6.56 4.60
N LEU A 46 -6.18 -6.58 5.85
CA LEU A 46 -6.06 -7.80 6.66
C LEU A 46 -7.42 -8.46 6.98
N ASP A 47 -8.52 -7.71 6.95
CA ASP A 47 -9.89 -8.21 7.11
C ASP A 47 -10.43 -8.92 5.85
N GLY A 48 -9.62 -9.08 4.80
CA GLY A 48 -10.03 -9.68 3.53
C GLY A 48 -10.71 -8.71 2.57
N SER A 49 -11.00 -7.47 3.01
CA SER A 49 -11.55 -6.42 2.16
C SER A 49 -10.59 -6.02 1.04
N VAL A 50 -11.01 -6.23 -0.21
CA VAL A 50 -10.21 -5.86 -1.39
C VAL A 50 -10.27 -4.37 -1.63
N SER A 51 -9.11 -3.74 -1.84
CA SER A 51 -9.05 -2.34 -2.21
C SER A 51 -9.57 -2.15 -3.64
N LYS A 52 -10.50 -1.21 -3.82
CA LYS A 52 -10.96 -0.77 -5.15
C LYS A 52 -9.85 -0.05 -5.94
N LEU A 53 -8.80 0.41 -5.26
CA LEU A 53 -7.70 1.16 -5.87
C LEU A 53 -6.57 0.24 -6.31
N ARG A 54 -5.88 0.66 -7.38
CA ARG A 54 -4.62 0.05 -7.82
C ARG A 54 -3.45 0.88 -7.31
N PHE A 55 -2.41 0.21 -6.84
CA PHE A 55 -1.24 0.86 -6.25
C PHE A 55 -0.01 0.68 -7.13
N ALA A 56 0.65 1.79 -7.46
CA ALA A 56 1.90 1.76 -8.20
C ALA A 56 3.03 1.16 -7.35
N ALA A 57 3.97 0.47 -8.00
CA ALA A 57 5.07 -0.23 -7.32
C ALA A 57 5.89 0.67 -6.39
N PHE A 58 6.18 1.91 -6.79
CA PHE A 58 6.97 2.87 -6.00
C PHE A 58 6.28 3.35 -4.71
N ARG A 59 4.98 3.06 -4.55
CA ARG A 59 4.24 3.38 -3.32
C ARG A 59 4.28 2.25 -2.30
N LEU A 60 4.75 1.07 -2.67
CA LEU A 60 4.74 -0.12 -1.82
C LEU A 60 6.08 -0.30 -1.13
N LEU A 61 6.04 -0.58 0.17
CA LEU A 61 7.19 -0.92 0.99
C LEU A 61 6.96 -2.28 1.63
N PRO A 62 8.00 -3.12 1.82
CA PRO A 62 7.86 -4.36 2.55
C PRO A 62 7.41 -4.09 3.99
N TYR A 63 6.46 -4.89 4.49
CA TYR A 63 6.09 -4.86 5.90
C TYR A 63 6.98 -5.83 6.68
N HIS A 64 7.71 -5.33 7.66
CA HIS A 64 8.52 -6.12 8.57
C HIS A 64 7.88 -6.06 9.98
N PRO A 65 7.28 -7.16 10.47
CA PRO A 65 6.90 -7.23 11.89
C PRO A 65 8.18 -7.17 12.75
N ARG A 66 8.13 -6.43 13.84
CA ARG A 66 9.25 -6.20 14.76
C ARG A 66 9.24 -7.21 15.89
#